data_AF-A0A2A2JMI0-F1
#
_entry.id   AF-A0A2A2JMI0-F1
#
_cell.length_a   1.000
_cell.length_b   1.000
_cell.length_c   1.000
_cell.angle_alpha   90.00
_cell.angle_beta   90.00
_cell.angle_gamma   90.00
#
_symmetry.space_group_name_H-M   'P 1'
#
loop_
_entity.id
_entity.type
_entity.pdbx_description
1 polymer ?
#
loop_
_entity_poly.entity_id
_entity_poly.type
_entity_poly.pdbx_seq_one_letter_code
_entity_poly.pdbx_strand_id
1 'polypeptide(L)'
;MNKYYVDYRFKEGVKFLKLGYPGEMLTDYERRLYPLSVTVFIYPRAHILYWKPPDKSDFARMEWEGVPRYLYLQDIVDVRIGDEADKSQINEFSHSMNANLMTIVTAESYVNVHFTSFIYNDIGENSTSLETLAKLIFDLSQRVRRAHHGLLYHVWKKFTPLLYASSNDMFNEFHIRQVLNPAKHSQTDEISMEEGIRQITNGVSFSNYLRILS
;
A
#
# COMPACT_ATOMS: atom_id res chain seq x y z
N MET A 1 1.20 -6.52 21.46
CA MET A 1 2.56 -7.08 21.26
C MET A 1 2.74 -7.38 19.79
N ASN A 2 3.81 -6.91 19.15
CA ASN A 2 4.05 -7.12 17.72
C ASN A 2 4.80 -8.44 17.55
N LYS A 3 4.17 -9.45 16.94
CA LYS A 3 4.71 -10.82 16.87
C LYS A 3 5.77 -10.98 15.77
N TYR A 4 5.81 -10.05 14.82
CA TYR A 4 6.70 -10.13 13.65
C TYR A 4 7.87 -9.16 13.80
N TYR A 5 9.08 -9.68 13.60
CA TYR A 5 10.24 -8.84 13.37
C TYR A 5 10.11 -8.23 11.97
N VAL A 6 9.96 -6.91 11.93
CA VAL A 6 10.14 -6.12 10.71
C VAL A 6 11.54 -5.53 10.76
N ASP A 7 12.30 -5.76 9.69
CA ASP A 7 13.59 -5.12 9.45
C ASP A 7 13.46 -3.59 9.52
N TYR A 8 14.43 -2.93 10.18
CA TYR A 8 14.39 -1.49 10.42
C TYR A 8 14.34 -0.67 9.12
N ARG A 9 14.92 -1.18 8.02
CA ARG A 9 14.92 -0.53 6.71
C ARG A 9 13.50 -0.28 6.21
N PHE A 10 12.60 -1.23 6.39
CA PHE A 10 11.19 -1.06 6.02
C PHE A 10 10.37 -0.24 7.01
N LYS A 11 10.89 0.02 8.22
CA LYS A 11 10.27 0.96 9.18
C LYS A 11 10.60 2.40 8.82
N GLU A 12 11.86 2.65 8.45
CA GLU A 12 12.36 3.95 8.00
C GLU A 12 11.91 4.28 6.57
N GLY A 13 11.69 3.25 5.76
CA GLY A 13 11.21 3.36 4.40
C GLY A 13 12.33 3.14 3.38
N VAL A 14 12.02 2.39 2.33
CA VAL A 14 12.98 2.06 1.25
C VAL A 14 12.50 2.69 -0.05
N LYS A 15 13.40 3.36 -0.77
CA LYS A 15 13.04 4.10 -1.99
C LYS A 15 13.02 3.19 -3.22
N PHE A 16 11.97 3.34 -4.02
CA PHE A 16 11.77 2.63 -5.27
C PHE A 16 11.15 3.57 -6.31
N LEU A 17 11.25 3.19 -7.58
CA LEU A 17 10.36 3.68 -8.62
C LEU A 17 9.25 2.64 -8.81
N LYS A 18 8.01 2.96 -8.49
CA LYS A 18 6.86 2.10 -8.78
C LYS A 18 6.58 2.14 -10.28
N LEU A 19 6.42 0.98 -10.90
CA LEU A 19 5.92 0.85 -12.27
C LEU A 19 4.39 0.78 -12.25
N GLY A 20 3.75 0.97 -13.41
CA GLY A 20 2.29 0.95 -13.54
C GLY A 20 1.66 -0.43 -13.26
N TYR A 21 0.54 -0.71 -13.90
CA TYR A 21 -0.15 -2.00 -13.77
C TYR A 21 0.14 -2.95 -14.95
N PRO A 22 0.59 -4.17 -14.70
CA PRO A 22 1.01 -5.08 -15.75
C PRO A 22 -0.18 -5.62 -16.54
N GLY A 23 0.01 -5.79 -17.85
CA GLY A 23 -0.99 -6.37 -18.75
C GLY A 23 -2.02 -5.39 -19.32
N GLU A 24 -2.08 -4.16 -18.83
CA GLU A 24 -2.90 -3.09 -19.40
C GLU A 24 -2.00 -2.08 -20.11
N MET A 25 -2.41 -1.62 -21.31
CA MET A 25 -1.79 -0.44 -21.88
C MET A 25 -2.05 0.71 -20.92
N LEU A 26 -0.98 1.25 -20.32
CA LEU A 26 -1.09 2.45 -19.51
C LEU A 26 -1.84 3.50 -20.34
N THR A 27 -2.93 4.01 -19.77
CA THR A 27 -3.62 5.16 -20.33
C THR A 27 -2.64 6.32 -20.49
N ASP A 28 -2.92 7.26 -21.40
CA ASP A 28 -2.06 8.44 -21.62
C ASP A 28 -1.78 9.23 -20.34
N TYR A 29 -2.63 9.06 -19.34
CA TYR A 29 -2.50 9.65 -18.03
C TYR A 29 -1.64 8.81 -17.08
N GLU A 30 -1.81 7.49 -17.00
CA GLU A 30 -0.92 6.62 -16.19
C GLU A 30 0.53 6.67 -16.66
N ARG A 31 0.75 6.86 -17.97
CA ARG A 31 2.08 7.14 -18.54
C ARG A 31 2.72 8.42 -18.00
N ARG A 32 1.93 9.37 -17.49
CA ARG A 32 2.44 10.59 -16.84
C ARG A 32 2.75 10.37 -15.36
N LEU A 33 2.13 9.37 -14.74
CA LEU A 33 2.36 9.04 -13.33
C LEU A 33 3.56 8.13 -13.15
N TYR A 34 3.76 7.20 -14.09
CA TYR A 34 4.77 6.15 -13.98
C TYR A 34 5.97 6.43 -14.91
N PRO A 35 7.20 6.14 -14.45
CA PRO A 35 7.53 5.53 -13.18
C PRO A 35 7.45 6.56 -12.03
N LEU A 36 6.83 6.18 -10.91
CA LEU A 36 6.60 7.09 -9.78
C LEU A 36 7.62 6.82 -8.69
N SER A 37 8.34 7.86 -8.25
CA SER A 37 9.18 7.75 -7.05
C SER A 37 8.30 7.50 -5.82
N VAL A 38 8.58 6.45 -5.07
CA VAL A 38 7.84 6.08 -3.85
C VAL A 38 8.78 5.61 -2.77
N THR A 39 8.35 5.78 -1.52
CA THR A 39 8.97 5.12 -0.36
C THR A 39 8.08 3.98 0.10
N VAL A 40 8.64 2.77 0.15
CA VAL A 40 7.97 1.52 0.54
C VAL A 40 8.24 1.21 2.01
N PHE A 41 7.20 0.83 2.73
CA PHE A 41 7.21 0.58 4.17
C PHE A 41 6.55 -0.76 4.51
N ILE A 42 6.96 -1.34 5.64
CA ILE A 42 6.29 -2.49 6.28
C ILE A 42 6.21 -2.20 7.78
N TYR A 43 5.26 -1.38 8.21
CA TYR A 43 5.14 -0.96 9.61
C TYR A 43 3.68 -0.56 9.93
N PRO A 44 3.20 -0.62 11.18
CA PRO A 44 3.84 -1.19 12.37
C PRO A 44 3.72 -2.69 12.53
N ARG A 45 2.64 -3.33 12.08
CA ARG A 45 2.30 -4.71 12.50
C ARG A 45 2.47 -5.80 11.45
N ALA A 46 3.23 -5.52 10.39
CA ALA A 46 3.43 -6.45 9.28
C ALA A 46 2.10 -7.00 8.71
N HIS A 47 1.08 -6.15 8.59
CA HIS A 47 -0.18 -6.52 7.92
C HIS A 47 -0.12 -6.21 6.43
N ILE A 48 0.51 -5.09 6.09
CA ILE A 48 0.61 -4.58 4.74
C ILE A 48 2.05 -4.17 4.42
N LEU A 49 2.43 -4.34 3.16
CA LEU A 49 3.47 -3.56 2.50
C LEU A 49 2.77 -2.38 1.84
N TYR A 50 3.19 -1.15 2.09
CA TYR A 50 2.55 0.04 1.51
C TYR A 50 3.57 1.04 1.02
N TRP A 51 3.16 1.95 0.16
CA TRP A 51 4.05 2.96 -0.40
C TRP A 51 3.45 4.37 -0.38
N LYS A 52 4.35 5.35 -0.31
CA LYS A 52 4.01 6.77 -0.32
C LYS A 52 4.83 7.51 -1.37
N PRO A 53 4.23 8.24 -2.33
CA PRO A 53 4.96 9.23 -3.12
C PRO A 53 5.58 10.33 -2.24
N PRO A 54 6.61 11.02 -2.72
CA PRO A 54 7.23 12.14 -2.01
C PRO A 54 6.32 13.36 -1.94
N ASP A 55 5.48 13.57 -2.96
CA ASP A 55 4.52 14.68 -3.01
C ASP A 55 3.13 14.23 -2.54
N LYS A 56 2.52 15.04 -1.66
CA LYS A 56 1.13 14.87 -1.20
C LYS A 56 0.12 15.06 -2.34
N SER A 57 0.44 15.83 -3.37
CA SER A 57 -0.46 16.05 -4.52
C SER A 57 -0.64 14.77 -5.33
N ASP A 58 0.46 14.07 -5.64
CA ASP A 58 0.45 12.73 -6.24
C ASP A 58 -0.29 11.73 -5.36
N PHE A 59 -0.08 11.87 -4.06
CA PHE A 59 -0.73 11.04 -3.06
C PHE A 59 -2.26 11.19 -3.12
N ALA A 60 -2.80 12.41 -3.09
CA ALA A 60 -4.24 12.64 -3.21
C ALA A 60 -4.77 12.07 -4.53
N ARG A 61 -4.13 12.42 -5.64
CA ARG A 61 -4.51 12.03 -7.00
C ARG A 61 -4.68 10.52 -7.19
N MET A 62 -3.75 9.72 -6.67
CA MET A 62 -3.86 8.25 -6.72
C MET A 62 -5.06 7.70 -5.94
N GLU A 63 -5.45 8.33 -4.83
CA GLU A 63 -6.59 7.87 -4.03
C GLU A 63 -7.93 8.18 -4.68
N TRP A 64 -8.05 9.34 -5.34
CA TRP A 64 -9.21 9.68 -6.18
C TRP A 64 -9.46 8.64 -7.26
N GLU A 65 -8.40 8.02 -7.78
CA GLU A 65 -8.46 7.02 -8.85
C GLU A 65 -8.63 5.58 -8.32
N GLY A 66 -8.82 5.40 -7.01
CA GLY A 66 -9.03 4.09 -6.40
C GLY A 66 -7.80 3.18 -6.46
N VAL A 67 -6.61 3.74 -6.75
CA VAL A 67 -5.36 2.98 -6.85
C VAL A 67 -4.91 2.55 -5.45
N PRO A 68 -4.89 1.24 -5.13
CA PRO A 68 -4.45 0.78 -3.83
C PRO A 68 -2.94 1.03 -3.68
N ARG A 69 -2.54 1.64 -2.56
CA ARG A 69 -1.13 1.92 -2.23
C ARG A 69 -0.50 0.90 -1.29
N TYR A 70 -1.07 -0.29 -1.26
CA TYR A 70 -0.66 -1.33 -0.35
C TYR A 70 -0.98 -2.70 -0.90
N LEU A 71 -0.24 -3.69 -0.40
CA LEU A 71 -0.48 -5.11 -0.57
C LEU A 71 -0.57 -5.72 0.82
N TYR A 72 -1.52 -6.61 1.06
CA TYR A 72 -1.51 -7.40 2.28
C TYR A 72 -0.37 -8.42 2.22
N LEU A 73 0.45 -8.47 3.26
CA LEU A 73 1.59 -9.41 3.30
C LEU A 73 1.14 -10.87 3.21
N GLN A 74 -0.02 -11.21 3.77
CA GLN A 74 -0.55 -12.57 3.69
C GLN A 74 -0.94 -13.01 2.27
N ASP A 75 -1.18 -12.07 1.37
CA ASP A 75 -1.64 -12.34 0.01
C ASP A 75 -0.45 -12.40 -0.97
N ILE A 76 0.76 -12.02 -0.53
CA ILE A 76 1.99 -12.18 -1.30
C ILE A 76 2.33 -13.67 -1.39
N VAL A 77 2.41 -14.16 -2.61
CA VAL A 77 2.72 -15.57 -2.92
C VAL A 77 4.13 -15.76 -3.42
N ASP A 78 4.73 -14.73 -4.01
CA ASP A 78 6.06 -14.78 -4.63
C ASP A 78 6.66 -13.36 -4.72
N VAL A 79 7.99 -13.26 -4.75
CA VAL A 79 8.73 -12.01 -4.98
C VAL A 79 9.87 -12.32 -5.94
N ARG A 80 9.80 -11.75 -7.14
CA ARG A 80 10.74 -12.01 -8.23
C ARG A 80 11.65 -10.82 -8.46
N ILE A 81 12.89 -11.06 -8.86
CA ILE A 81 13.87 -10.01 -9.14
C ILE A 81 14.56 -10.27 -10.48
N GLY A 82 15.14 -9.23 -11.07
CA GLY A 82 16.01 -9.39 -12.24
C GLY A 82 15.29 -10.00 -13.43
N ASP A 83 15.81 -11.13 -13.92
CA ASP A 83 15.27 -11.79 -15.10
C ASP A 83 13.93 -12.49 -14.91
N GLU A 84 13.59 -12.83 -13.67
CA GLU A 84 12.33 -13.49 -13.31
C GLU A 84 11.20 -12.48 -13.03
N ALA A 85 11.56 -11.20 -12.85
CA ALA A 85 10.60 -10.14 -12.63
C ALA A 85 9.77 -9.87 -13.90
N ASP A 86 8.57 -9.31 -13.74
CA ASP A 86 7.70 -9.02 -14.87
C ASP A 86 8.24 -7.84 -15.69
N LYS A 87 8.65 -8.17 -16.92
CA LYS A 87 9.25 -7.22 -17.87
C LYS A 87 8.25 -6.55 -18.79
N SER A 88 6.95 -6.84 -18.65
CA SER A 88 5.89 -6.28 -19.50
C SER A 88 5.93 -4.74 -19.58
N GLN A 89 6.39 -4.09 -18.51
CA GLN A 89 6.51 -2.64 -18.40
C GLN A 89 7.93 -2.09 -18.59
N ILE A 90 8.94 -2.94 -18.81
CA ILE A 90 10.33 -2.49 -18.99
C ILE A 90 10.61 -2.09 -20.44
N ASN A 91 9.80 -2.47 -21.43
CA ASN A 91 10.08 -2.07 -22.83
C ASN A 91 10.14 -0.54 -23.03
N GLU A 92 9.60 0.26 -22.10
CA GLU A 92 9.72 1.72 -22.06
C GLU A 92 10.97 2.24 -21.30
N PHE A 93 11.70 1.38 -20.59
CA PHE A 93 12.87 1.70 -19.78
C PHE A 93 14.12 0.94 -20.28
N SER A 94 15.32 1.51 -20.07
CA SER A 94 16.55 0.92 -20.61
C SER A 94 16.85 -0.46 -20.01
N HIS A 95 17.38 -1.38 -20.82
CA HIS A 95 17.81 -2.73 -20.40
C HIS A 95 18.75 -2.74 -19.18
N SER A 96 19.44 -1.63 -18.92
CA SER A 96 20.30 -1.45 -17.75
C SER A 96 19.55 -1.47 -16.41
N MET A 97 18.22 -1.31 -16.40
CA MET A 97 17.41 -1.31 -15.19
C MET A 97 16.90 -2.70 -14.79
N ASN A 98 17.10 -3.73 -15.62
CA ASN A 98 16.62 -5.09 -15.36
C ASN A 98 17.15 -5.65 -14.04
N ALA A 99 18.43 -5.45 -13.73
CA ALA A 99 19.05 -5.96 -12.50
C ALA A 99 18.44 -5.38 -11.22
N ASN A 100 17.78 -4.22 -11.32
CA ASN A 100 17.15 -3.54 -10.21
C ASN A 100 15.62 -3.72 -10.19
N LEU A 101 15.07 -4.52 -11.10
CA LEU A 101 13.63 -4.78 -11.11
C LEU A 101 13.26 -5.80 -10.03
N MET A 102 12.18 -5.51 -9.32
CA MET A 102 11.49 -6.43 -8.41
C MET A 102 9.99 -6.43 -8.72
N THR A 103 9.41 -7.62 -8.79
CA THR A 103 7.96 -7.80 -8.93
C THR A 103 7.43 -8.59 -7.75
N ILE A 104 6.48 -8.00 -7.02
CA ILE A 104 5.75 -8.65 -5.95
C ILE A 104 4.49 -9.28 -6.55
N VAL A 105 4.32 -10.57 -6.33
CA VAL A 105 3.18 -11.33 -6.83
C VAL A 105 2.21 -11.55 -5.68
N THR A 106 0.99 -11.07 -5.81
CA THR A 106 -0.11 -11.36 -4.89
C THR A 106 -1.15 -12.24 -5.54
N ALA A 107 -1.85 -13.04 -4.75
CA ALA A 107 -2.93 -13.88 -5.26
C ALA A 107 -4.12 -13.87 -4.28
N GLU A 108 -5.29 -13.48 -4.79
CA GLU A 108 -6.55 -13.64 -4.07
C GLU A 108 -7.07 -15.07 -4.20
N SER A 109 -6.74 -15.74 -5.30
CA SER A 109 -7.02 -17.14 -5.57
C SER A 109 -5.97 -17.72 -6.53
N TYR A 110 -5.99 -19.03 -6.76
CA TYR A 110 -5.07 -19.69 -7.71
C TYR A 110 -5.17 -19.16 -9.15
N VAL A 111 -6.27 -18.50 -9.50
CA VAL A 111 -6.54 -17.97 -10.83
C VAL A 111 -6.47 -16.45 -10.91
N ASN A 112 -6.61 -15.75 -9.77
CA ASN A 112 -6.53 -14.30 -9.70
C ASN A 112 -5.20 -13.88 -9.07
N VAL A 113 -4.22 -13.59 -9.94
CA VAL A 113 -2.86 -13.20 -9.58
C VAL A 113 -2.60 -11.77 -10.07
N HIS A 114 -2.04 -10.94 -9.19
CA HIS A 114 -1.65 -9.57 -9.50
C HIS A 114 -0.15 -9.40 -9.33
N PHE A 115 0.43 -8.59 -10.22
CA PHE A 115 1.85 -8.28 -10.21
C PHE A 115 2.03 -6.78 -9.91
N THR A 116 2.87 -6.46 -8.95
CA THR A 116 3.23 -5.07 -8.62
C THR A 116 4.74 -4.92 -8.74
N SER A 117 5.18 -4.11 -9.71
CA SER A 117 6.59 -3.98 -10.06
C SER A 117 7.21 -2.67 -9.56
N PHE A 118 8.46 -2.77 -9.13
CA PHE A 118 9.28 -1.68 -8.61
C PHE A 118 10.70 -1.77 -9.17
N ILE A 119 11.30 -0.63 -9.49
CA ILE A 119 12.75 -0.53 -9.75
C ILE A 119 13.41 0.00 -8.48
N TYR A 120 14.34 -0.77 -7.94
CA TYR A 120 15.15 -0.33 -6.81
C TYR A 120 16.07 0.81 -7.23
N ASN A 121 15.94 1.93 -6.54
CA ASN A 121 16.64 3.16 -6.86
C ASN A 121 17.32 3.70 -5.61
N ASP A 122 18.39 3.03 -5.21
CA ASP A 122 19.24 3.43 -4.09
C ASP A 122 20.69 3.42 -4.55
N ILE A 123 21.30 4.61 -4.59
CA ILE A 123 22.63 4.87 -5.18
C ILE A 123 23.65 5.16 -4.04
N GLY A 124 23.42 4.62 -2.84
CA GLY A 124 24.31 4.81 -1.69
C GLY A 124 25.44 3.78 -1.58
N GLU A 125 26.57 4.18 -0.99
CA GLU A 125 27.72 3.29 -0.67
C GLU A 125 27.38 2.20 0.37
N ASN A 126 26.27 2.35 1.11
CA ASN A 126 25.71 1.35 2.04
C ASN A 126 24.38 0.77 1.53
N SER A 127 24.15 0.78 0.21
CA SER A 127 22.90 0.29 -0.37
C SER A 127 22.71 -1.20 -0.06
N THR A 128 21.53 -1.52 0.46
CA THR A 128 21.15 -2.92 0.68
C THR A 128 20.90 -3.55 -0.68
N SER A 129 21.39 -4.77 -0.92
CA SER A 129 21.08 -5.45 -2.19
C SER A 129 19.58 -5.67 -2.35
N LEU A 130 19.08 -5.50 -3.58
CA LEU A 130 17.67 -5.78 -3.91
C LEU A 130 17.28 -7.22 -3.55
N GLU A 131 18.19 -8.17 -3.72
CA GLU A 131 18.02 -9.56 -3.31
C GLU A 131 17.71 -9.69 -1.81
N THR A 132 18.44 -8.95 -0.97
CA THR A 132 18.18 -8.94 0.48
C THR A 132 16.80 -8.39 0.79
N LEU A 133 16.38 -7.31 0.13
CA LEU A 133 15.06 -6.70 0.33
C LEU A 133 13.94 -7.64 -0.11
N ALA A 134 14.07 -8.24 -1.29
CA ALA A 134 13.10 -9.20 -1.84
C ALA A 134 12.94 -10.41 -0.92
N LYS A 135 14.06 -10.97 -0.44
CA LYS A 135 14.07 -12.07 0.52
C LYS A 135 13.39 -11.70 1.84
N LEU A 136 13.65 -10.51 2.37
CA LEU A 136 13.00 -10.04 3.61
C LEU A 136 11.48 -9.92 3.45
N ILE A 137 11.01 -9.36 2.33
CA ILE A 137 9.57 -9.26 2.03
C ILE A 137 8.96 -10.65 1.95
N PHE A 138 9.60 -11.56 1.19
CA PHE A 138 9.11 -12.92 0.99
C PHE A 138 9.11 -13.74 2.29
N ASP A 139 10.21 -13.75 3.04
CA ASP A 139 10.30 -14.49 4.30
C ASP A 139 9.28 -13.98 5.34
N LEU A 140 9.01 -12.67 5.34
CA LEU A 140 8.01 -12.07 6.21
C LEU A 140 6.59 -12.43 5.75
N SER A 141 6.30 -12.37 4.45
CA SER A 141 4.99 -12.75 3.91
C SER A 141 4.65 -14.21 4.20
N GLN A 142 5.60 -15.12 4.00
CA GLN A 142 5.43 -16.54 4.30
C GLN A 142 5.18 -16.78 5.80
N ARG A 143 5.89 -16.08 6.68
CA ARG A 143 5.66 -16.14 8.13
C ARG A 143 4.27 -15.64 8.53
N VAL A 144 3.85 -14.50 7.98
CA VAL A 144 2.52 -13.94 8.23
C VAL A 144 1.42 -14.87 7.70
N ARG A 145 1.61 -15.44 6.51
CA ARG A 145 0.64 -16.35 5.88
C ARG A 145 0.47 -17.67 6.63
N ARG A 146 1.56 -18.26 7.15
CA ARG A 146 1.52 -19.54 7.87
C ARG A 146 1.09 -19.40 9.34
N ALA A 147 1.07 -18.18 9.87
CA ALA A 147 0.68 -17.96 11.25
C ALA A 147 -0.83 -18.11 11.46
N HIS A 148 -1.21 -18.69 12.60
CA HIS A 148 -2.58 -18.63 13.08
C HIS A 148 -2.86 -17.27 13.71
N HIS A 149 -3.90 -16.60 13.24
CA HIS A 149 -4.27 -15.26 13.67
C HIS A 149 -5.59 -15.26 14.44
N GLY A 150 -5.62 -14.55 15.57
CA GLY A 150 -6.86 -14.33 16.32
C GLY A 150 -7.70 -13.19 15.74
N LEU A 151 -8.93 -13.03 16.24
CA LEU A 151 -9.87 -12.00 15.80
C LEU A 151 -9.25 -10.59 15.78
N LEU A 152 -8.52 -10.22 16.83
CA LEU A 152 -7.92 -8.90 16.96
C LEU A 152 -6.95 -8.59 15.81
N TYR A 153 -6.20 -9.58 15.33
CA TYR A 153 -5.33 -9.41 14.16
C TYR A 153 -6.14 -9.00 12.93
N HIS A 154 -7.25 -9.69 12.64
CA HIS A 154 -8.08 -9.39 11.49
C HIS A 154 -8.73 -8.01 11.56
N VAL A 155 -9.14 -7.57 12.76
CA VAL A 155 -9.64 -6.21 12.98
C VAL A 155 -8.54 -5.20 12.64
N TRP A 156 -7.36 -5.32 13.23
CA TRP A 156 -6.26 -4.39 12.92
C TRP A 156 -5.83 -4.43 11.47
N LYS A 157 -5.76 -5.62 10.85
CA LYS A 157 -5.46 -5.78 9.42
C LYS A 157 -6.40 -4.95 8.55
N LYS A 158 -7.71 -4.98 8.82
CA LYS A 158 -8.71 -4.18 8.09
C LYS A 158 -8.48 -2.67 8.22
N PHE A 159 -8.10 -2.18 9.40
CA PHE A 159 -7.85 -0.75 9.62
C PHE A 159 -6.47 -0.27 9.16
N THR A 160 -5.50 -1.17 8.97
CA THR A 160 -4.11 -0.79 8.67
C THR A 160 -3.97 0.02 7.38
N PRO A 161 -4.65 -0.32 6.26
CA PRO A 161 -4.63 0.50 5.06
C PRO A 161 -5.10 1.92 5.30
N LEU A 162 -6.21 2.10 6.02
CA LEU A 162 -6.74 3.42 6.35
C LEU A 162 -5.69 4.22 7.14
N LEU A 163 -5.14 3.63 8.20
CA LEU A 163 -4.21 4.31 9.11
C LEU A 163 -2.86 4.69 8.48
N TYR A 164 -2.36 3.93 7.51
CA TYR A 164 -0.98 4.07 7.03
C TYR A 164 -0.84 4.32 5.53
N ALA A 165 -1.80 3.86 4.73
CA ALA A 165 -1.76 3.93 3.27
C ALA A 165 -2.81 4.88 2.67
N SER A 166 -3.65 5.56 3.48
CA SER A 166 -4.53 6.66 3.04
C SER A 166 -3.82 8.02 3.08
N SER A 167 -4.36 8.99 2.31
CA SER A 167 -3.85 10.37 2.16
C SER A 167 -4.35 11.27 3.25
N ASN A 168 -5.43 10.82 3.88
CA ASN A 168 -6.12 11.56 4.88
C ASN A 168 -5.31 11.53 6.17
N ASP A 169 -4.84 12.72 6.57
CA ASP A 169 -4.20 12.93 7.86
C ASP A 169 -5.24 12.89 9.01
N MET A 170 -6.55 12.92 8.68
CA MET A 170 -7.67 12.81 9.62
C MET A 170 -8.72 11.81 9.14
N PHE A 171 -9.18 10.94 10.04
CA PHE A 171 -10.27 10.02 9.78
C PHE A 171 -11.46 10.36 10.67
N ASN A 172 -12.66 10.26 10.10
CA ASN A 172 -13.92 10.45 10.80
C ASN A 172 -14.72 9.13 10.80
N GLU A 173 -15.91 9.17 11.39
CA GLU A 173 -16.79 8.01 11.50
C GLU A 173 -17.11 7.35 10.15
N PHE A 174 -17.23 8.15 9.08
CA PHE A 174 -17.52 7.64 7.74
C PHE A 174 -16.42 6.68 7.26
N HIS A 175 -15.15 7.04 7.41
CA HIS A 175 -14.03 6.17 7.02
C HIS A 175 -14.02 4.86 7.83
N ILE A 176 -14.36 4.92 9.12
CA ILE A 176 -14.46 3.74 9.98
C ILE A 176 -15.58 2.81 9.48
N ARG A 177 -16.74 3.38 9.13
CA ARG A 177 -17.89 2.63 8.59
C ARG A 177 -17.54 1.95 7.26
N GLN A 178 -16.81 2.62 6.37
CA GLN A 178 -16.34 2.04 5.11
C GLN A 178 -15.43 0.82 5.34
N VAL A 179 -14.50 0.88 6.30
CA VAL A 179 -13.62 -0.26 6.63
C VAL A 179 -14.40 -1.45 7.20
N LEU A 180 -15.38 -1.18 8.07
CA LEU A 180 -16.17 -2.23 8.72
C LEU A 180 -17.23 -2.83 7.79
N ASN A 181 -17.77 -2.04 6.87
CA ASN A 181 -18.87 -2.41 5.99
C ASN A 181 -18.73 -1.80 4.58
N PRO A 182 -17.81 -2.33 3.76
CA PRO A 182 -17.50 -1.77 2.44
C PRO A 182 -18.66 -1.91 1.43
N ALA A 183 -19.60 -2.84 1.64
CA ALA A 183 -20.66 -3.16 0.68
C ALA A 183 -21.89 -2.23 0.70
N LYS A 184 -22.03 -1.33 1.68
CA LYS A 184 -23.24 -0.49 1.83
C LYS A 184 -23.14 0.95 1.30
N HIS A 185 -21.96 1.42 0.91
CA HIS A 185 -21.74 2.83 0.58
C HIS A 185 -21.45 3.09 -0.91
N SER A 186 -21.74 2.13 -1.80
CA SER A 186 -21.38 2.24 -3.20
C SER A 186 -22.29 3.16 -4.04
N GLN A 187 -23.49 3.56 -3.59
CA GLN A 187 -24.45 4.24 -4.50
C GLN A 187 -25.42 5.29 -3.91
N THR A 188 -25.43 5.61 -2.61
CA THR A 188 -26.49 6.49 -2.04
C THR A 188 -26.05 7.71 -1.22
N ASP A 189 -24.77 7.86 -0.86
CA ASP A 189 -24.38 8.87 0.15
C ASP A 189 -23.64 10.10 -0.41
N GLU A 190 -23.31 10.15 -1.71
CA GLU A 190 -22.70 11.35 -2.32
C GLU A 190 -23.66 12.54 -2.32
N ILE A 191 -24.97 12.29 -2.43
CA ILE A 191 -26.00 13.34 -2.43
C ILE A 191 -26.24 13.90 -1.01
N SER A 192 -25.98 13.13 0.06
CA SER A 192 -26.19 13.61 1.44
C SER A 192 -24.97 14.30 2.06
N MET A 193 -23.78 14.18 1.46
CA MET A 193 -22.57 14.84 1.97
C MET A 193 -22.55 16.35 1.71
N GLU A 194 -23.11 16.84 0.60
CA GLU A 194 -23.20 18.29 0.35
C GLU A 194 -24.11 19.00 1.37
N GLU A 195 -25.15 18.32 1.87
CA GLU A 195 -26.01 18.84 2.94
C GLU A 195 -25.38 18.70 4.33
N GLY A 196 -24.57 17.65 4.57
CA GLY A 196 -23.85 17.45 5.83
C GLY A 196 -22.70 18.44 6.06
N ILE A 197 -21.96 18.81 5.01
CA ILE A 197 -20.85 19.77 5.09
C ILE A 197 -21.37 21.18 5.46
N ARG A 198 -22.59 21.55 5.07
CA ARG A 198 -23.23 22.81 5.49
C ARG A 198 -23.57 22.87 6.99
N GLN A 199 -23.71 21.73 7.67
CA GLN A 199 -24.00 21.71 9.11
C GLN A 199 -22.72 21.71 9.96
N ILE A 200 -21.60 21.20 9.46
CA ILE A 200 -20.32 21.15 10.20
C ILE A 200 -19.66 22.53 10.32
N THR A 201 -19.98 23.48 9.45
CA THR A 201 -19.54 24.89 9.60
C THR A 201 -20.09 25.58 10.86
N ASN A 202 -21.04 24.99 11.58
CA ASN A 202 -21.54 25.50 12.85
C ASN A 202 -21.29 24.51 14.01
N GLY A 203 -20.01 24.31 14.32
CA GLY A 203 -19.45 24.10 15.66
C GLY A 203 -20.02 22.99 16.56
N VAL A 204 -19.23 21.92 16.76
CA VAL A 204 -19.06 21.25 18.07
C VAL A 204 -17.65 20.66 18.17
N SER A 205 -16.92 21.02 19.23
CA SER A 205 -15.57 20.53 19.57
C SER A 205 -15.63 19.12 20.21
N PHE A 206 -14.83 18.20 19.70
CA PHE A 206 -14.79 16.77 20.08
C PHE A 206 -13.96 16.47 21.34
N SER A 207 -13.89 17.39 22.31
CA SER A 207 -13.05 17.23 23.51
C SER A 207 -13.57 16.20 24.54
N ASN A 208 -14.76 15.61 24.35
CA ASN A 208 -15.40 14.81 25.40
C ASN A 208 -15.35 13.28 25.23
N TYR A 209 -14.85 12.73 24.10
CA TYR A 209 -14.93 11.28 23.84
C TYR A 209 -13.69 10.47 24.27
N LEU A 210 -12.56 11.09 24.61
CA LEU A 210 -11.33 10.37 24.98
C LEU A 210 -11.25 9.96 26.47
N ARG A 211 -12.33 10.08 27.24
CA ARG A 211 -12.35 9.74 28.68
C ARG A 211 -12.85 8.32 29.00
N ILE A 212 -13.19 7.49 28.00
CA ILE A 212 -13.79 6.17 28.22
C ILE A 212 -12.82 5.00 27.93
N LEU A 213 -11.54 5.28 27.65
CA LEU A 213 -10.52 4.22 27.45
C LEU A 213 -9.28 4.38 28.36
N SER A 214 -9.48 4.90 29.57
CA SER A 214 -8.50 4.83 30.67
C SER A 214 -9.03 4.00 31.82
#